data_AF-A0A392SVJ3-F1
#
_entry.id   AF-A0A392SVJ3-F1
#
_cell.length_a   1.000
_cell.length_b   1.000
_cell.length_c   1.000
_cell.angle_alpha   90.00
_cell.angle_beta   90.00
_cell.angle_gamma   90.00
#
_symmetry.space_group_name_H-M   'P 1'
#
loop_
_entity.id
_entity.type
_entity.pdbx_description
1 polymer ?
#
loop_
_entity_poly.entity_id
_entity_poly.type
_entity_poly.pdbx_seq_one_letter_code
_entity_poly.pdbx_strand_id
1 'polypeptide(L)'
;VVADALSRKSLHMSSLMAKELELIEEFRDLSLVCERTMRSVKVGMLRLTNDFLEEVDEKQKTDARLLKFKTLIEQGKELDIKIDEHGVMRCRGRVCVP
;
A
#
# COMPACT_ATOMS: atom_id res chain seq x y z
N VAL A 1 -13.10 -37.20 -31.05
CA VAL A 1 -12.53 -37.44 -29.69
C VAL A 1 -11.18 -36.77 -29.48
N VAL A 2 -10.22 -36.90 -30.40
CA VAL A 2 -8.86 -36.31 -30.25
C VAL A 2 -8.86 -34.77 -30.22
N ALA A 3 -9.61 -34.12 -31.11
CA ALA A 3 -9.68 -32.65 -31.17
C ALA A 3 -10.21 -32.02 -29.87
N ASP A 4 -11.23 -32.65 -29.28
CA ASP A 4 -11.86 -32.24 -28.02
C ASP A 4 -10.91 -32.40 -26.81
N ALA A 5 -10.15 -33.51 -26.76
CA ALA A 5 -9.11 -33.70 -25.74
C ALA A 5 -7.95 -32.69 -25.87
N LEU A 6 -7.51 -32.40 -27.10
CA LEU A 6 -6.46 -31.42 -27.37
C LEU A 6 -6.93 -29.99 -27.02
N SER A 7 -8.18 -29.66 -27.33
CA SER A 7 -8.79 -28.37 -27.00
C SER A 7 -8.87 -28.17 -25.48
N ARG A 8 -9.28 -29.19 -24.71
CA ARG A 8 -9.26 -29.13 -23.23
C ARG A 8 -7.86 -28.91 -22.67
N LYS A 9 -6.84 -29.57 -23.22
CA LYS A 9 -5.44 -29.38 -22.82
C LYS A 9 -4.96 -27.96 -23.10
N SER A 10 -5.29 -27.41 -24.27
CA SER A 10 -4.95 -26.04 -24.64
C SER A 10 -5.62 -25.01 -23.72
N LEU A 11 -6.91 -25.20 -23.40
CA LEU A 11 -7.64 -24.35 -22.46
C LEU A 11 -7.05 -24.41 -21.04
N HIS A 12 -6.68 -25.60 -20.55
CA HIS A 12 -6.01 -25.76 -19.27
C HIS A 12 -4.65 -25.04 -19.22
N MET A 13 -3.84 -25.18 -20.26
CA MET A 13 -2.57 -24.45 -20.35
C MET A 13 -2.78 -22.94 -20.39
N SER A 14 -3.78 -22.47 -21.15
CA SER A 14 -4.12 -21.04 -21.21
C SER A 14 -4.54 -20.50 -19.84
N SER A 15 -5.35 -21.25 -19.10
CA SER A 15 -5.74 -20.89 -17.73
C SER A 15 -4.55 -20.86 -16.77
N LEU A 16 -3.60 -21.79 -16.88
CA LEU A 16 -2.38 -21.78 -16.06
C LEU A 16 -1.49 -20.58 -16.36
N MET A 17 -1.30 -20.25 -17.65
CA MET A 17 -0.50 -19.09 -18.06
C MET A 17 -1.12 -17.77 -17.58
N ALA A 18 -2.45 -17.64 -17.62
CA ALA A 18 -3.13 -16.47 -17.10
C ALA A 18 -2.91 -16.30 -15.58
N LYS A 19 -3.02 -17.39 -14.81
CA LYS A 19 -2.74 -17.39 -13.36
C LYS A 19 -1.28 -17.09 -13.04
N GLU A 20 -0.35 -17.61 -13.83
CA GLU A 20 1.07 -17.31 -13.69
C GLU A 20 1.35 -15.82 -13.91
N LEU A 21 0.73 -15.22 -14.92
CA LEU A 21 0.88 -13.79 -15.21
C LEU A 21 0.33 -12.90 -14.10
N GLU A 22 -0.87 -13.21 -13.57
CA GLU A 22 -1.49 -12.52 -12.44
C GLU A 22 -0.58 -12.53 -11.20
N LEU A 23 -0.03 -13.71 -10.86
CA LEU A 23 0.92 -13.83 -9.75
C LEU A 23 2.19 -13.01 -9.99
N ILE A 24 2.72 -12.97 -11.23
CA ILE A 24 3.90 -12.15 -11.56
C ILE A 24 3.60 -10.67 -11.36
N GLU A 25 2.41 -10.19 -11.71
CA GLU A 25 1.99 -8.80 -11.50
C GLU A 25 1.89 -8.47 -10.01
N GLU A 26 1.19 -9.29 -9.22
CA GLU A 26 1.11 -9.09 -7.77
C GLU A 26 2.50 -9.08 -7.11
N PHE A 27 3.39 -9.99 -7.52
CA PHE A 27 4.75 -10.06 -6.98
C PHE A 27 5.64 -8.88 -7.39
N ARG A 28 5.38 -8.23 -8.53
CA ARG A 28 6.10 -7.00 -8.91
C ARG A 28 5.77 -5.85 -7.96
N ASP A 29 4.52 -5.72 -7.55
CA ASP A 29 4.07 -4.66 -6.63
C ASP A 29 4.65 -4.85 -5.22
N LEU A 30 4.89 -6.09 -4.81
CA LEU A 30 5.45 -6.45 -3.52
C LEU A 30 6.96 -6.18 -3.37
N SER A 31 7.66 -5.71 -4.42
CA SER A 31 9.12 -5.41 -4.39
C SER A 31 9.97 -6.55 -3.81
N LEU A 32 9.69 -7.79 -4.24
CA LEU A 32 10.34 -8.98 -3.71
C LEU A 32 11.70 -9.25 -4.36
N VAL A 33 12.66 -9.68 -3.55
CA VAL A 33 13.92 -10.26 -4.01
C VAL A 33 13.72 -11.77 -4.15
N CYS A 34 13.93 -12.30 -5.35
CA CYS A 34 13.80 -13.72 -5.66
C CYS A 34 15.16 -14.34 -6.00
N GLU A 35 15.53 -15.41 -5.30
CA GLU A 35 16.73 -16.22 -5.56
C GLU A 35 16.32 -17.66 -5.90
N ARG A 36 16.66 -18.12 -7.11
CA ARG A 36 16.37 -19.48 -7.55
C ARG A 36 17.55 -20.40 -7.23
N THR A 37 17.26 -21.51 -6.56
CA THR A 37 18.21 -22.62 -6.37
C THR A 37 17.77 -23.83 -7.20
N MET A 38 18.58 -24.89 -7.23
CA MET A 38 18.25 -26.11 -7.98
C MET A 38 16.98 -26.82 -7.50
N ARG A 39 16.57 -26.63 -6.24
CA ARG A 39 15.42 -27.35 -5.64
C ARG A 39 14.32 -26.45 -5.09
N SER A 40 14.55 -25.14 -5.03
CA SER A 40 13.61 -24.20 -4.44
C SER A 40 13.80 -22.79 -4.98
N VAL A 41 12.78 -21.95 -4.74
CA VAL A 41 12.87 -20.50 -4.91
C VAL A 41 12.80 -19.89 -3.53
N LYS A 42 13.73 -19.01 -3.21
CA LYS A 42 13.69 -18.17 -2.01
C LYS A 42 13.17 -16.80 -2.41
N VAL A 43 12.28 -16.26 -1.60
CA VAL A 43 11.68 -14.94 -1.81
C VAL A 43 11.83 -14.15 -0.53
N GLY A 44 12.27 -12.91 -0.61
CA GLY A 44 12.48 -12.02 0.53
C GLY A 44 12.00 -10.61 0.25
N MET A 45 11.51 -9.92 1.29
CA MET A 45 11.06 -8.53 1.21
C MET A 45 11.74 -7.73 2.32
N LEU A 46 12.41 -6.64 1.96
CA LEU A 46 12.89 -5.67 2.93
C LEU A 46 11.98 -4.45 2.87
N ARG A 47 11.21 -4.20 3.94
CA ARG A 47 10.37 -3.01 4.05
C ARG A 47 10.97 -2.07 5.08
N LEU A 48 11.47 -0.92 4.64
CA LEU A 48 11.84 0.18 5.53
C LEU A 48 10.56 0.92 5.92
N THR A 49 10.09 0.73 7.14
CA THR A 49 9.00 1.51 7.71
C THR A 49 9.58 2.69 8.47
N ASN A 50 8.98 3.87 8.31
CA ASN A 50 9.32 5.05 9.08
C ASN A 50 8.14 5.38 10.01
N ASP A 51 8.41 5.47 11.30
CA ASP A 51 7.45 5.78 12.38
C ASP A 51 7.18 7.28 12.54
N PHE A 52 7.87 8.13 11.77
CA PHE A 52 7.76 9.58 11.83
C PHE A 52 6.32 10.10 11.74
N LEU A 53 5.49 9.58 10.82
CA LEU A 53 4.11 10.04 10.70
C LEU A 53 3.24 9.59 11.88
N GLU A 54 3.53 8.43 12.46
CA GLU A 54 2.85 7.93 13.65
C GLU A 54 3.23 8.77 14.88
N GLU A 55 4.51 9.08 15.05
CA GLU A 55 4.99 9.96 16.13
C GLU A 55 4.42 11.39 15.98
N VAL A 56 4.35 11.90 14.75
CA VAL A 56 3.72 13.20 14.49
C VAL A 56 2.24 13.16 14.85
N ASP A 57 1.47 12.16 14.40
CA ASP A 57 0.05 12.03 14.74
C ASP A 57 -0.19 12.04 16.26
N GLU A 58 0.57 11.25 17.01
CA GLU A 58 0.48 11.20 18.48
C GLU A 58 0.80 12.56 19.13
N LYS A 59 1.84 13.26 18.66
CA LYS A 59 2.16 14.60 19.17
C LYS A 59 1.10 15.63 18.77
N GLN A 60 0.51 15.54 17.58
CA GLN A 60 -0.56 16.45 17.16
C GLN A 60 -1.81 16.32 18.01
N LYS A 61 -2.14 15.11 18.49
CA LYS A 61 -3.26 14.87 19.41
C LYS A 61 -3.12 15.56 20.76
N THR A 62 -1.89 15.85 21.18
CA THR A 62 -1.60 16.51 22.46
C THR A 62 -1.30 18.00 22.33
N ASP A 63 -1.01 18.49 21.12
CA ASP A 63 -0.72 19.90 20.88
C ASP A 63 -1.99 20.78 20.98
N ALA A 64 -1.97 21.73 21.93
CA ALA A 64 -3.10 22.59 22.22
C ALA A 64 -3.50 23.55 21.08
N ARG A 65 -2.60 23.89 20.16
CA ARG A 65 -2.91 24.76 19.01
C ARG A 65 -3.54 23.94 17.89
N LEU A 66 -3.00 22.75 17.62
CA LEU A 66 -3.51 21.86 16.59
C LEU A 66 -4.90 21.30 16.95
N LEU A 67 -5.15 21.02 18.24
CA LEU A 67 -6.49 20.69 18.73
C LEU A 67 -7.52 21.82 18.46
N LYS A 68 -7.12 23.09 18.58
CA LYS A 68 -8.01 24.22 18.21
C LYS A 68 -8.31 24.23 16.72
N PHE A 69 -7.32 23.96 15.86
CA PHE A 69 -7.58 23.83 14.44
C PHE A 69 -8.48 22.64 14.12
N LYS A 70 -8.31 21.52 14.83
CA LYS A 70 -9.15 20.32 14.66
C LYS A 70 -10.62 20.63 14.90
N THR A 71 -10.92 21.30 16.02
CA THR A 71 -12.29 21.69 16.36
C THR A 71 -12.88 22.68 15.36
N LEU A 72 -12.08 23.60 14.80
CA LEU A 72 -12.55 24.52 13.76
C LEU A 72 -12.86 23.81 12.43
N ILE A 73 -12.06 22.79 12.06
CA ILE A 73 -12.31 21.96 10.87
C ILE A 73 -13.60 21.14 11.07
N GLU A 74 -13.80 20.55 12.25
CA GLU A 74 -15.02 19.80 12.59
C GLU A 74 -16.28 20.69 12.59
N GLN A 75 -16.13 21.98 12.88
CA GLN A 75 -17.20 22.99 12.74
C GLN A 75 -17.47 23.41 11.29
N GLY A 76 -16.74 22.85 10.31
CA GLY A 76 -16.91 23.17 8.89
C GLY A 76 -16.27 24.48 8.46
N LYS A 77 -15.35 25.06 9.26
CA LYS A 77 -14.60 26.24 8.81
C LYS A 77 -13.53 25.85 7.82
N GLU A 78 -13.50 26.55 6.70
CA GLU A 78 -12.47 26.37 5.69
C GLU A 78 -11.15 27.01 6.17
N LEU A 79 -10.12 26.17 6.31
CA LEU A 79 -8.78 26.54 6.74
C LEU A 79 -7.77 25.94 5.74
N ASP A 80 -6.56 26.51 5.71
CA ASP A 80 -5.42 25.97 4.94
C ASP A 80 -4.92 24.60 5.47
N ILE A 81 -5.46 24.14 6.60
CA ILE A 81 -5.10 22.89 7.29
C ILE A 81 -6.15 21.83 6.99
N LYS A 82 -5.70 20.64 6.59
CA LYS A 82 -6.53 19.47 6.33
C LYS A 82 -5.95 18.25 7.05
N ILE A 83 -6.82 17.30 7.41
CA ILE A 83 -6.41 16.00 7.93
C ILE A 83 -6.36 15.03 6.74
N ASP A 84 -5.26 14.29 6.61
CA ASP A 84 -5.09 13.30 5.53
C ASP A 84 -5.62 11.91 5.89
N GLU A 85 -5.42 10.96 4.98
CA GLU A 85 -5.83 9.55 5.14
C GLU A 85 -5.09 8.80 6.27
N HIS A 86 -3.96 9.35 6.74
CA HIS A 86 -3.20 8.81 7.87
C HIS A 86 -3.57 9.48 9.21
N GLY A 87 -4.53 10.43 9.22
CA GLY A 87 -4.92 11.17 10.42
C GLY A 87 -4.03 12.38 10.73
N VAL A 88 -3.03 12.66 9.90
CA VAL A 88 -2.05 13.73 10.13
C VAL A 88 -2.55 15.06 9.57
N MET A 89 -2.43 16.12 10.37
CA MET A 89 -2.68 17.49 9.90
C MET A 89 -1.60 17.97 8.94
N ARG A 90 -2.05 18.51 7.80
CA ARG A 90 -1.20 19.12 6.77
C ARG A 90 -1.65 20.53 6.45
N CYS A 91 -0.72 21.49 6.48
CA CYS A 91 -0.93 22.86 6.03
C CYS A 91 -0.42 23.01 4.60
N ARG A 92 -1.34 23.28 3.65
CA ARG A 92 -1.01 23.37 2.21
C ARG A 92 -0.20 22.17 1.70
N GLY A 93 -0.59 20.97 2.13
CA GLY A 93 0.06 19.69 1.76
C GLY A 93 1.30 19.31 2.58
N ARG A 94 1.82 20.19 3.44
CA ARG A 94 3.00 19.92 4.29
C ARG A 94 2.59 19.47 5.69
N VAL A 95 3.29 18.47 6.23
CA VAL A 95 3.04 17.93 7.57
C VAL A 95 3.25 19.03 8.63
N CYS A 96 2.26 19.18 9.52
CA CYS A 96 2.39 20.04 10.69
C CYS A 96 3.16 19.30 11.78
N VAL A 97 4.42 19.66 12.03
CA VAL A 97 5.19 19.09 13.14
C VAL A 97 4.93 19.93 14.40
N PRO A 98 4.43 19.34 15.50
CA PRO A 98 4.20 20.03 16.77
C PRO A 98 5.47 20.61 17.41
#